data_AF-A0A957Y0F3-F1
#
_entry.id   AF-A0A957Y0F3-F1
#
_cell.length_a   1.000
_cell.length_b   1.000
_cell.length_c   1.000
_cell.angle_alpha   90.00
_cell.angle_beta   90.00
_cell.angle_gamma   90.00
#
_symmetry.space_group_name_H-M   'P 1'
#
loop_
_entity.id
_entity.type
_entity.pdbx_description
1 polymer ?
#
loop_
_entity_poly.entity_id
_entity_poly.type
_entity_poly.pdbx_seq_one_letter_code
_entity_poly.pdbx_strand_id
1 'polypeptide(L)'
;MSSETRNVFLLGIKELFGDVQPIGTGRSVFEIGSGAARVYVRYSKVHRRTSGASDRFLAWFGLRNEDLRLLEGHKSFLCLLWEDQVSPLVLPYADYEEIFQSEKPSSDGQFKVQVHIQDDGTDFYIARVGRFKVDGFFGWEQLEAVAKSRPDENHQELNHSQIQTLLGAIGAAKNFNIWIPINDRSRLDWALAPQFDCVSSIPSGYEQIAAVLGGVDVIWLRRGSGQLVSLFEVEYSTPIYSGLLRFNDINLVTPGLNIRYNIVAKQKRRKVFARHLRRPTFRTSGLNERVSFLEFIDVLEWYRRVHQTTVDESFSV
;
A
#
# COMPACT_ATOMS: atom_id res chain seq x y z
N MET A 1 -5.64 22.76 -12.63
CA MET A 1 -6.26 23.59 -11.57
C MET A 1 -6.77 22.66 -10.50
N SER A 2 -6.50 22.91 -9.21
CA SER A 2 -7.10 22.12 -8.13
C SER A 2 -8.57 22.50 -8.01
N SER A 3 -9.48 21.53 -7.97
CA SER A 3 -10.89 21.79 -7.64
C SER A 3 -11.01 22.35 -6.21
N GLU A 4 -11.98 23.23 -6.00
CA GLU A 4 -12.33 23.77 -4.68
C GLU A 4 -12.69 22.65 -3.70
N THR A 5 -13.50 21.67 -4.12
CA THR A 5 -13.84 20.46 -3.35
C THR A 5 -12.59 19.73 -2.86
N ARG A 6 -11.59 19.57 -3.72
CA ARG A 6 -10.32 18.92 -3.33
C ARG A 6 -9.59 19.71 -2.25
N ASN A 7 -9.59 21.04 -2.33
CA ASN A 7 -8.91 21.87 -1.36
C ASN A 7 -9.63 21.86 -0.01
N VAL A 8 -10.97 21.93 -0.02
CA VAL A 8 -11.80 21.77 1.19
C VAL A 8 -11.56 20.42 1.85
N PHE A 9 -11.54 19.33 1.07
CA PHE A 9 -11.24 18.00 1.61
C PHE A 9 -9.84 17.92 2.25
N LEU A 10 -8.81 18.49 1.60
CA LEU A 10 -7.46 18.51 2.17
C LEU A 10 -7.35 19.37 3.43
N LEU A 11 -8.14 20.45 3.54
CA LEU A 11 -8.25 21.24 4.77
C LEU A 11 -8.89 20.41 5.89
N GLY A 12 -9.99 19.70 5.62
CA GLY A 12 -10.63 18.82 6.61
C GLY A 12 -9.71 17.70 7.10
N ILE A 13 -8.92 17.08 6.20
CA ILE A 13 -7.87 16.13 6.60
C ILE A 13 -6.86 16.81 7.52
N LYS A 14 -6.41 18.02 7.19
CA LYS A 14 -5.44 18.76 8.00
C LYS A 14 -5.99 19.10 9.38
N GLU A 15 -7.27 19.41 9.51
CA GLU A 15 -7.93 19.64 10.79
C GLU A 15 -8.02 18.36 11.63
N LEU A 16 -8.38 17.24 11.02
CA LEU A 16 -8.48 15.94 11.70
C LEU A 16 -7.11 15.39 12.13
N PHE A 17 -6.07 15.56 11.31
CA PHE A 17 -4.79 14.89 11.51
C PHE A 17 -3.62 15.79 11.89
N GLY A 18 -3.73 17.11 11.69
CA GLY A 18 -2.63 18.05 11.86
C GLY A 18 -1.67 18.01 10.68
N ASP A 19 -0.71 17.07 10.70
CA ASP A 19 0.31 16.96 9.64
C ASP A 19 -0.21 16.17 8.44
N VAL A 20 0.03 16.72 7.24
CA VAL A 20 -0.36 16.17 5.94
C VAL A 20 0.79 16.35 4.97
N GLN A 21 1.44 15.26 4.60
CA GLN A 21 2.65 15.28 3.78
C GLN A 21 2.36 14.64 2.42
N PRO A 22 2.54 15.36 1.29
CA PRO A 22 2.42 14.73 -0.02
C PRO A 22 3.55 13.72 -0.22
N ILE A 23 3.22 12.56 -0.80
CA ILE A 23 4.18 11.50 -1.11
C ILE A 23 4.05 11.07 -2.58
N GLY A 24 5.14 10.49 -3.11
CA GLY A 24 5.22 10.09 -4.51
C GLY A 24 5.56 11.24 -5.47
N THR A 25 5.44 10.95 -6.76
CA THR A 25 5.75 11.89 -7.86
C THR A 25 4.64 12.90 -8.13
N GLY A 26 3.41 12.55 -7.74
CA GLY A 26 2.24 13.39 -7.97
C GLY A 26 1.87 14.26 -6.79
N ARG A 27 0.68 14.87 -6.91
CA ARG A 27 0.06 15.71 -5.88
C ARG A 27 -1.24 15.11 -5.36
N SER A 28 -1.33 13.79 -5.38
CA SER A 28 -2.58 13.08 -5.12
C SER A 28 -2.50 12.10 -3.97
N VAL A 29 -1.32 11.60 -3.61
CA VAL A 29 -1.16 10.74 -2.43
C VAL A 29 -0.60 11.55 -1.28
N PHE A 30 -1.20 11.41 -0.11
CA PHE A 30 -0.79 12.09 1.11
C PHE A 30 -0.66 11.08 2.22
N GLU A 31 0.35 11.25 3.05
CA GLU A 31 0.43 10.60 4.33
C GLU A 31 -0.07 11.57 5.42
N ILE A 32 -0.84 11.05 6.37
CA ILE A 32 -1.59 11.82 7.35
C ILE A 32 -1.34 11.30 8.76
N GLY A 33 -1.36 12.20 9.74
CA GLY A 33 -1.27 11.85 11.16
C GLY A 33 0.08 11.22 11.54
N SER A 34 1.18 11.72 10.97
CA SER A 34 2.54 11.22 11.23
C SER A 34 2.70 9.72 10.97
N GLY A 35 2.15 9.21 9.86
CA GLY A 35 2.22 7.79 9.49
C GLY A 35 0.95 6.99 9.77
N ALA A 36 -0.03 7.56 10.49
CA ALA A 36 -1.25 6.86 10.87
C ALA A 36 -2.07 6.31 9.69
N ALA A 37 -2.09 7.02 8.56
CA ALA A 37 -2.71 6.53 7.33
C ALA A 37 -2.17 7.20 6.07
N ARG A 38 -2.56 6.66 4.91
CA ARG A 38 -2.34 7.27 3.59
C ARG A 38 -3.66 7.47 2.85
N VAL A 39 -3.80 8.58 2.14
CA VAL A 39 -5.00 8.90 1.35
C VAL A 39 -4.62 9.20 -0.09
N TYR A 40 -5.31 8.58 -1.03
CA TYR A 40 -5.18 8.88 -2.46
C TYR A 40 -6.37 9.71 -2.93
N VAL A 41 -6.14 11.01 -3.07
CA VAL A 41 -7.16 12.00 -3.38
C VAL A 41 -7.24 12.22 -4.88
N ARG A 42 -8.39 11.88 -5.47
CA ARG A 42 -8.68 12.09 -6.89
C ARG A 42 -9.96 12.88 -7.04
N TYR A 43 -9.92 13.86 -7.94
CA TYR A 43 -11.09 14.63 -8.33
C TYR A 43 -11.49 14.30 -9.77
N SER A 44 -12.79 14.27 -10.03
CA SER A 44 -13.35 14.20 -11.38
C SER A 44 -14.58 15.08 -11.51
N LYS A 45 -14.89 15.53 -12.73
CA LYS A 45 -16.17 16.15 -13.03
C LYS A 45 -17.24 15.07 -13.16
N VAL A 46 -18.47 15.40 -12.77
CA VAL A 46 -19.62 14.54 -13.01
C VAL A 46 -20.14 14.77 -14.42
N HIS A 47 -20.41 13.68 -15.12
CA HIS A 47 -21.03 13.69 -16.43
C HIS A 47 -22.43 13.09 -16.31
N ARG A 48 -23.45 13.84 -16.73
CA ARG A 48 -24.80 13.33 -16.88
C ARG A 48 -24.88 12.48 -18.16
N ARG A 49 -25.39 11.26 -18.03
CA ARG A 49 -25.79 10.41 -19.17
C ARG A 49 -27.28 10.18 -19.11
N THR A 50 -27.97 10.57 -20.17
CA THR A 50 -29.37 10.21 -20.40
C THR A 50 -29.40 8.84 -21.08
N SER A 51 -29.86 7.81 -20.38
CA SER A 51 -30.18 6.52 -20.99
C SER A 51 -31.48 5.98 -20.41
N GLY A 52 -32.59 6.16 -21.14
CA GLY A 52 -33.93 5.74 -20.70
C GLY A 52 -34.60 6.74 -19.75
N ALA A 53 -35.40 6.23 -18.81
CA ALA A 53 -36.29 7.01 -17.94
C ALA A 53 -35.63 7.56 -16.65
N SER A 54 -34.35 7.29 -16.40
CA SER A 54 -33.63 7.82 -15.23
C SER A 54 -32.33 8.52 -15.61
N ASP A 55 -32.01 9.59 -14.87
CA ASP A 55 -30.72 10.26 -14.97
C ASP A 55 -29.63 9.41 -14.33
N ARG A 56 -28.51 9.22 -15.04
CA ARG A 56 -27.33 8.56 -14.48
C ARG A 56 -26.16 9.53 -14.47
N PHE A 57 -25.59 9.73 -13.31
CA PHE A 57 -24.43 10.60 -13.13
C PHE A 57 -23.18 9.76 -13.00
N LEU A 58 -22.12 10.16 -13.69
CA LEU A 58 -20.90 9.37 -13.82
C LEU A 58 -19.66 10.23 -13.61
N ALA A 59 -18.85 9.88 -12.62
CA ALA A 59 -17.53 10.47 -12.41
C ALA A 59 -16.43 9.49 -12.85
N TRP A 60 -15.44 9.96 -13.59
CA TRP A 60 -14.37 9.13 -14.14
C TRP A 60 -13.03 9.38 -13.47
N PHE A 61 -12.37 8.34 -12.99
CA PHE A 61 -11.07 8.47 -12.34
C PHE A 61 -10.04 7.57 -13.02
N GLY A 62 -8.83 8.12 -13.20
CA GLY A 62 -7.66 7.34 -13.53
C GLY A 62 -6.83 7.15 -12.27
N LEU A 63 -6.71 5.94 -11.75
CA LEU A 63 -5.87 5.64 -10.58
C LEU A 63 -4.49 5.21 -11.10
N ARG A 64 -3.45 6.01 -10.85
CA ARG A 64 -2.10 5.69 -11.31
C ARG A 64 -1.59 4.48 -10.53
N ASN A 65 -1.09 3.47 -11.24
CA ASN A 65 -0.55 2.27 -10.61
C ASN A 65 0.60 2.59 -9.63
N GLU A 66 1.45 3.56 -9.98
CA GLU A 66 2.52 4.05 -9.09
C GLU A 66 1.99 4.64 -7.78
N ASP A 67 0.84 5.32 -7.79
CA ASP A 67 0.22 5.90 -6.59
C ASP A 67 -0.44 4.84 -5.72
N LEU A 68 -1.13 3.87 -6.34
CA LEU A 68 -1.78 2.78 -5.60
C LEU A 68 -0.77 1.96 -4.81
N ARG A 69 0.43 1.77 -5.34
CA ARG A 69 1.52 1.10 -4.61
C ARG A 69 1.97 1.83 -3.36
N LEU A 70 1.83 3.15 -3.32
CA LEU A 70 2.13 3.92 -2.12
C LEU A 70 1.09 3.67 -1.02
N LEU A 71 -0.05 3.05 -1.31
CA LEU A 71 -1.08 2.75 -0.31
C LEU A 71 -0.90 1.37 0.32
N GLU A 72 -0.20 0.46 -0.35
CA GLU A 72 -0.01 -0.92 0.07
C GLU A 72 0.74 -1.02 1.39
N GLY A 73 0.31 -1.95 2.27
CA GLY A 73 0.92 -2.16 3.59
C GLY A 73 0.54 -1.12 4.65
N HIS A 74 -0.08 -0.01 4.27
CA HIS A 74 -0.55 1.03 5.21
C HIS A 74 -2.06 0.96 5.42
N LYS A 75 -2.54 1.51 6.53
CA LYS A 75 -3.96 1.88 6.64
C LYS A 75 -4.22 2.99 5.62
N SER A 76 -4.99 2.72 4.59
CA SER A 76 -5.06 3.62 3.44
C SER A 76 -6.42 3.67 2.77
N PHE A 77 -6.71 4.79 2.12
CA PHE A 77 -8.02 5.08 1.55
C PHE A 77 -7.93 5.70 0.15
N LEU A 78 -8.85 5.32 -0.73
CA LEU A 78 -9.13 6.03 -1.97
C LEU A 78 -10.19 7.10 -1.68
N CYS A 79 -9.83 8.37 -1.82
CA CYS A 79 -10.73 9.50 -1.61
C CYS A 79 -11.16 10.06 -2.98
N LEU A 80 -12.34 9.65 -3.44
CA LEU A 80 -12.86 9.98 -4.76
C LEU A 80 -13.85 11.15 -4.63
N LEU A 81 -13.49 12.27 -5.26
CA LEU A 81 -14.16 13.55 -5.09
C LEU A 81 -14.76 14.04 -6.41
N TRP A 82 -15.90 14.71 -6.34
CA TRP A 82 -16.50 15.44 -7.46
C TRP A 82 -17.26 16.68 -6.98
N GLU A 83 -17.74 17.49 -7.92
CA GLU A 83 -18.47 18.74 -7.63
C GLU A 83 -19.83 18.47 -6.96
N ASP A 84 -20.28 19.34 -6.07
CA ASP A 84 -21.57 19.23 -5.34
C ASP A 84 -21.74 17.96 -4.49
N GLN A 85 -20.65 17.26 -4.20
CA GLN A 85 -20.66 16.12 -3.30
C GLN A 85 -20.92 16.56 -1.85
N VAL A 86 -22.01 16.07 -1.25
CA VAL A 86 -22.38 16.39 0.14
C VAL A 86 -21.34 15.89 1.14
N SER A 87 -20.78 14.71 0.88
CA SER A 87 -19.84 14.04 1.77
C SER A 87 -18.81 13.25 0.95
N PRO A 88 -17.51 13.26 1.30
CA PRO A 88 -16.49 12.61 0.49
C PRO A 88 -16.71 11.09 0.41
N LEU A 89 -16.33 10.47 -0.69
CA LEU A 89 -16.33 9.02 -0.84
C LEU A 89 -14.96 8.51 -0.43
N VAL A 90 -14.89 7.79 0.69
CA VAL A 90 -13.64 7.34 1.32
C VAL A 90 -13.62 5.81 1.38
N LEU A 91 -13.05 5.19 0.35
CA LEU A 91 -13.01 3.74 0.23
C LEU A 91 -11.75 3.18 0.92
N PRO A 92 -11.86 2.20 1.84
CA PRO A 92 -10.68 1.49 2.34
C PRO A 92 -9.95 0.82 1.18
N TYR A 93 -8.67 1.13 0.98
CA TYR A 93 -7.92 0.58 -0.15
C TYR A 93 -7.70 -0.93 -0.01
N ALA A 94 -7.64 -1.45 1.22
CA ALA A 94 -7.47 -2.87 1.52
C ALA A 94 -8.53 -3.74 0.81
N ASP A 95 -9.78 -3.28 0.74
CA ASP A 95 -10.91 -3.99 0.13
C ASP A 95 -10.73 -4.18 -1.40
N TYR A 96 -9.86 -3.38 -2.02
CA TYR A 96 -9.62 -3.39 -3.46
C TYR A 96 -8.17 -3.74 -3.83
N GLU A 97 -7.31 -3.95 -2.83
CA GLU A 97 -5.86 -4.12 -3.05
C GLU A 97 -5.57 -5.32 -3.97
N GLU A 98 -6.18 -6.47 -3.71
CA GLU A 98 -5.98 -7.69 -4.50
C GLU A 98 -6.47 -7.52 -5.95
N ILE A 99 -7.58 -6.80 -6.13
CA ILE A 99 -8.13 -6.48 -7.45
C ILE A 99 -7.09 -5.67 -8.25
N PHE A 100 -6.53 -4.61 -7.67
CA PHE A 100 -5.53 -3.80 -8.37
C PHE A 100 -4.19 -4.53 -8.56
N GLN A 101 -3.85 -5.51 -7.71
CA GLN A 101 -2.64 -6.32 -7.86
C GLN A 101 -2.76 -7.41 -8.93
N SER A 102 -3.96 -7.94 -9.14
CA SER A 102 -4.23 -8.96 -10.16
C SER A 102 -4.48 -8.35 -11.55
N GLU A 103 -4.99 -7.12 -11.60
CA GLU A 103 -5.29 -6.42 -12.85
C GLU A 103 -4.09 -5.68 -13.46
N LYS A 104 -4.13 -5.51 -14.79
CA LYS A 104 -3.14 -4.69 -15.51
C LYS A 104 -3.71 -3.29 -15.80
N PRO A 105 -2.97 -2.22 -15.46
CA PRO A 105 -3.38 -0.87 -15.82
C PRO A 105 -3.41 -0.70 -17.35
N SER A 106 -4.07 0.37 -17.81
CA SER A 106 -4.06 0.77 -19.21
C SER A 106 -2.65 1.20 -19.65
N SER A 107 -2.44 1.42 -20.96
CA SER A 107 -1.14 1.79 -21.53
C SER A 107 -0.55 3.09 -20.98
N ASP A 108 -1.40 3.94 -20.38
CA ASP A 108 -1.00 5.17 -19.69
C ASP A 108 -0.65 4.96 -18.20
N GLY A 109 -0.54 3.71 -17.76
CA GLY A 109 -0.21 3.34 -16.39
C GLY A 109 -1.35 3.53 -15.39
N GLN A 110 -2.58 3.74 -15.85
CA GLN A 110 -3.74 4.01 -14.98
C GLN A 110 -4.81 2.91 -15.03
N PHE A 111 -5.36 2.57 -13.87
CA PHE A 111 -6.62 1.85 -13.77
C PHE A 111 -7.77 2.82 -14.04
N LYS A 112 -8.69 2.42 -14.91
CA LYS A 112 -9.87 3.22 -15.25
C LYS A 112 -11.00 2.80 -14.34
N VAL A 113 -11.40 3.70 -13.46
CA VAL A 113 -12.50 3.46 -12.52
C VAL A 113 -13.55 4.55 -12.68
N GLN A 114 -14.77 4.23 -12.29
CA GLN A 114 -15.90 5.14 -12.37
C GLN A 114 -16.71 5.08 -11.09
N VAL A 115 -17.37 6.17 -10.75
CA VAL A 115 -18.42 6.19 -9.74
C VAL A 115 -19.74 6.49 -10.46
N HIS A 116 -20.66 5.53 -10.42
CA HIS A 116 -22.01 5.66 -10.97
C HIS A 116 -22.94 6.07 -9.84
N ILE A 117 -23.54 7.25 -9.95
CA ILE A 117 -24.44 7.82 -8.95
C ILE A 117 -25.84 7.72 -9.56
N GLN A 118 -26.70 6.93 -8.92
CA GLN A 118 -28.04 6.58 -9.38
C GLN A 118 -29.04 6.73 -8.23
N ASP A 119 -30.33 6.78 -8.54
CA ASP A 119 -31.39 6.93 -7.53
C ASP A 119 -31.44 5.75 -6.55
N ASP A 120 -31.00 4.57 -6.98
CA ASP A 120 -30.95 3.32 -6.20
C ASP A 120 -29.59 3.06 -5.54
N GLY A 121 -28.71 4.06 -5.54
CA GLY A 121 -27.43 4.05 -4.83
C GLY A 121 -26.22 4.32 -5.72
N THR A 122 -25.05 4.16 -5.12
CA THR A 122 -23.77 4.49 -5.75
C THR A 122 -22.91 3.26 -5.96
N ASP A 123 -22.46 3.07 -7.21
CA ASP A 123 -21.56 1.98 -7.58
C ASP A 123 -20.16 2.50 -7.88
N PHE A 124 -19.14 1.90 -7.27
CA PHE A 124 -17.75 2.00 -7.72
C PHE A 124 -17.48 0.91 -8.76
N TYR A 125 -17.22 1.32 -9.99
CA TYR A 125 -16.93 0.42 -11.10
C TYR A 125 -15.42 0.43 -11.41
N ILE A 126 -14.83 -0.76 -11.46
CA ILE A 126 -13.45 -0.96 -11.89
C ILE A 126 -13.50 -1.66 -13.25
N ALA A 127 -12.88 -1.04 -14.27
CA ALA A 127 -12.88 -1.59 -15.62
C ALA A 127 -12.30 -3.02 -15.65
N ARG A 128 -13.01 -3.93 -16.34
CA ARG A 128 -12.69 -5.37 -16.46
C ARG A 128 -12.91 -6.22 -15.21
N VAL A 129 -13.30 -5.61 -14.09
CA VAL A 129 -13.55 -6.31 -12.84
C VAL A 129 -15.04 -6.37 -12.56
N GLY A 130 -15.69 -5.22 -12.38
CA GLY A 130 -17.09 -5.19 -11.98
C GLY A 130 -17.47 -3.95 -11.20
N ARG A 131 -18.65 -4.01 -10.56
CA ARG A 131 -19.24 -2.94 -9.76
C ARG A 131 -19.32 -3.35 -8.29
N PHE A 132 -19.07 -2.40 -7.41
CA PHE A 132 -19.13 -2.57 -5.96
C PHE A 132 -20.06 -1.50 -5.39
N LYS A 133 -21.00 -1.88 -4.53
CA LYS A 133 -21.86 -0.92 -3.82
C LYS A 133 -21.01 -0.18 -2.78
N VAL A 134 -21.09 1.15 -2.76
CA VAL A 134 -20.22 1.98 -1.92
C VAL A 134 -20.96 3.01 -1.07
N ASP A 135 -22.28 2.90 -0.96
CA ASP A 135 -23.12 3.81 -0.18
C ASP A 135 -22.69 3.95 1.29
N GLY A 136 -22.15 2.86 1.88
CA GLY A 136 -21.64 2.86 3.26
C GLY A 136 -20.28 3.54 3.47
N PHE A 137 -19.65 4.06 2.42
CA PHE A 137 -18.31 4.68 2.48
C PHE A 137 -18.32 6.18 2.22
N PHE A 138 -19.50 6.80 2.19
CA PHE A 138 -19.62 8.25 2.21
C PHE A 138 -19.40 8.77 3.62
N GLY A 139 -18.58 9.80 3.77
CA GLY A 139 -18.31 10.42 5.07
C GLY A 139 -16.87 10.41 5.51
N TRP A 140 -16.69 10.89 6.74
CA TRP A 140 -15.40 11.07 7.38
C TRP A 140 -15.13 9.96 8.40
N GLU A 141 -16.09 9.07 8.66
CA GLU A 141 -16.09 8.10 9.75
C GLU A 141 -14.84 7.20 9.72
N GLN A 142 -14.43 6.73 8.53
CA GLN A 142 -13.26 5.87 8.40
C GLN A 142 -11.97 6.64 8.77
N LEU A 143 -11.89 7.92 8.41
CA LEU A 143 -10.76 8.80 8.74
C LEU A 143 -10.79 9.21 10.21
N GLU A 144 -11.95 9.56 10.75
CA GLU A 144 -12.12 9.87 12.17
C GLU A 144 -11.77 8.67 13.05
N ALA A 145 -12.14 7.47 12.65
CA ALA A 145 -11.75 6.24 13.34
C ALA A 145 -10.23 6.10 13.41
N VAL A 146 -9.50 6.45 12.34
CA VAL A 146 -8.03 6.49 12.34
C VAL A 146 -7.50 7.56 13.29
N ALA A 147 -8.08 8.77 13.24
CA ALA A 147 -7.67 9.88 14.10
C ALA A 147 -7.88 9.57 15.59
N LYS A 148 -8.95 8.85 15.94
CA LYS A 148 -9.28 8.37 17.29
C LYS A 148 -8.43 7.17 17.71
N SER A 149 -8.14 6.26 16.78
CA SER A 149 -7.32 5.06 17.02
C SER A 149 -5.82 5.32 16.92
N ARG A 150 -5.37 6.58 17.04
CA ARG A 150 -3.94 6.89 17.11
C ARG A 150 -3.35 6.02 18.21
N PRO A 151 -2.35 5.19 17.89
CA PRO A 151 -1.86 4.30 18.90
C PRO A 151 -1.27 5.11 20.05
N ASP A 152 -1.62 4.74 21.27
CA ASP A 152 -0.82 5.07 22.44
C ASP A 152 0.62 4.58 22.19
N GLU A 153 1.62 5.40 22.54
CA GLU A 153 3.04 5.13 22.31
C GLU A 153 3.57 3.84 23.00
N ASN A 154 2.71 3.11 23.72
CA ASN A 154 2.99 1.81 24.36
C ASN A 154 2.91 0.64 23.38
N HIS A 155 3.56 0.75 22.23
CA HIS A 155 3.76 -0.40 21.37
C HIS A 155 4.82 -1.33 21.96
N GLN A 156 4.44 -2.60 22.09
CA GLN A 156 5.37 -3.70 22.31
C GLN A 156 6.52 -3.56 21.29
N GLU A 157 7.76 -3.42 21.78
CA GLU A 157 8.92 -3.24 20.90
C GLU A 157 9.18 -4.52 20.12
N LEU A 158 8.59 -4.64 18.92
CA LEU A 158 8.85 -5.75 18.02
C LEU A 158 10.33 -5.74 17.63
N ASN A 159 10.97 -6.90 17.74
CA ASN A 159 12.34 -7.09 17.32
C ASN A 159 12.42 -7.48 15.82
N HIS A 160 13.65 -7.59 15.30
CA HIS A 160 13.88 -7.91 13.90
C HIS A 160 13.23 -9.22 13.44
N SER A 161 13.39 -10.31 14.20
CA SER A 161 12.85 -11.62 13.80
C SER A 161 11.33 -11.70 13.94
N GLN A 162 10.75 -10.99 14.90
CA GLN A 162 9.30 -10.84 15.01
C GLN A 162 8.70 -10.14 13.79
N ILE A 163 9.34 -9.08 13.29
CA ILE A 163 8.93 -8.42 12.06
C ILE A 163 9.10 -9.34 10.84
N GLN A 164 10.21 -10.06 10.72
CA GLN A 164 10.39 -11.06 9.64
C GLN A 164 9.27 -12.11 9.67
N THR A 165 8.88 -12.56 10.86
CA THR A 165 7.78 -13.53 11.05
C THR A 165 6.45 -12.96 10.55
N LEU A 166 6.08 -11.76 10.98
CA LEU A 166 4.83 -11.11 10.56
C LEU A 166 4.79 -10.88 9.04
N LEU A 167 5.89 -10.38 8.46
CA LEU A 167 6.00 -10.17 7.00
C LEU A 167 5.90 -11.47 6.22
N GLY A 168 6.50 -12.55 6.72
CA GLY A 168 6.38 -13.86 6.09
C GLY A 168 4.96 -14.40 6.15
N ALA A 169 4.29 -14.29 7.30
CA ALA A 169 2.90 -14.72 7.48
C ALA A 169 1.93 -13.91 6.59
N ILE A 170 2.10 -12.59 6.50
CA ILE A 170 1.35 -11.76 5.55
C ILE A 170 1.56 -12.25 4.12
N GLY A 171 2.80 -12.46 3.70
CA GLY A 171 3.09 -12.89 2.34
C GLY A 171 2.49 -14.27 2.03
N ALA A 172 2.53 -15.20 2.99
CA ALA A 172 1.95 -16.53 2.86
C ALA A 172 0.42 -16.46 2.72
N ALA A 173 -0.24 -15.66 3.54
CA ALA A 173 -1.69 -15.40 3.45
C ALA A 173 -2.06 -14.76 2.10
N LYS A 174 -1.20 -13.91 1.54
CA LYS A 174 -1.35 -13.35 0.18
C LYS A 174 -0.91 -14.29 -0.95
N ASN A 175 -0.77 -15.59 -0.66
CA ASN A 175 -0.45 -16.64 -1.62
C ASN A 175 0.91 -16.44 -2.34
N PHE A 176 1.90 -15.86 -1.67
CA PHE A 176 3.27 -15.77 -2.14
C PHE A 176 4.14 -16.90 -1.58
N ASN A 177 5.23 -17.21 -2.28
CA ASN A 177 6.34 -17.97 -1.74
C ASN A 177 7.25 -17.02 -0.96
N ILE A 178 7.70 -17.44 0.23
CA ILE A 178 8.50 -16.61 1.13
C ILE A 178 9.95 -17.08 1.07
N TRP A 179 10.87 -16.14 0.98
CA TRP A 179 12.29 -16.41 1.21
C TRP A 179 12.79 -15.51 2.34
N ILE A 180 13.45 -16.13 3.31
CA ILE A 180 14.13 -15.49 4.45
C ILE A 180 15.53 -16.12 4.52
N PRO A 181 16.60 -15.36 4.83
CA PRO A 181 17.95 -15.89 4.99
C PRO A 181 17.97 -17.11 5.93
N ILE A 182 18.69 -18.16 5.54
CA ILE A 182 18.67 -19.44 6.28
C ILE A 182 19.07 -19.28 7.75
N ASN A 183 19.99 -18.35 8.02
CA ASN A 183 20.50 -18.06 9.36
C ASN A 183 19.47 -17.37 10.28
N ASP A 184 18.41 -16.80 9.72
CA ASP A 184 17.37 -16.09 10.47
C ASP A 184 16.14 -16.97 10.73
N ARG A 185 15.93 -18.03 9.93
CA ARG A 185 14.73 -18.88 10.00
C ARG A 185 14.52 -19.50 11.38
N SER A 186 15.60 -19.86 12.09
CA SER A 186 15.50 -20.44 13.43
C SER A 186 15.15 -19.42 14.52
N ARG A 187 15.18 -18.13 14.21
CA ARG A 187 14.86 -17.03 15.13
C ARG A 187 13.43 -16.50 14.95
N LEU A 188 12.69 -17.01 13.96
CA LEU A 188 11.31 -16.65 13.72
C LEU A 188 10.45 -16.99 14.95
N ASP A 189 9.52 -16.09 15.27
CA ASP A 189 8.70 -16.14 16.48
C ASP A 189 7.31 -16.69 16.15
N TRP A 190 7.20 -18.01 16.12
CA TRP A 190 5.94 -18.70 15.80
C TRP A 190 4.82 -18.53 16.84
N ALA A 191 5.08 -17.84 17.96
CA ALA A 191 4.01 -17.44 18.87
C ALA A 191 3.21 -16.24 18.33
N LEU A 192 3.74 -15.48 17.37
CA LEU A 192 3.09 -14.29 16.81
C LEU A 192 2.20 -14.57 15.60
N ALA A 193 2.50 -15.61 14.83
CA ALA A 193 1.78 -15.91 13.58
C ALA A 193 1.83 -17.41 13.23
N PRO A 194 0.86 -17.91 12.44
CA PRO A 194 0.90 -19.26 11.89
C PRO A 194 2.22 -19.55 11.17
N GLN A 195 2.68 -20.79 11.27
CA GLN A 195 3.88 -21.23 10.57
C GLN A 195 3.67 -21.18 9.05
N PHE A 196 4.73 -20.81 8.33
CA PHE A 196 4.76 -20.78 6.88
C PHE A 196 6.10 -21.33 6.36
N ASP A 197 6.08 -21.85 5.14
CA ASP A 197 7.26 -22.40 4.50
C ASP A 197 8.10 -21.31 3.84
N CYS A 198 9.43 -21.43 3.99
CA CYS A 198 10.40 -20.62 3.27
C CYS A 198 11.03 -21.45 2.14
N VAL A 199 11.04 -20.93 0.90
CA VAL A 199 11.74 -21.58 -0.21
C VAL A 199 13.25 -21.67 0.08
N SER A 200 13.88 -22.76 -0.34
CA SER A 200 15.28 -23.05 -0.02
C SER A 200 16.28 -22.15 -0.76
N SER A 201 15.91 -21.65 -1.93
CA SER A 201 16.77 -20.81 -2.77
C SER A 201 15.97 -19.72 -3.48
N ILE A 202 16.65 -18.64 -3.82
CA ILE A 202 16.13 -17.64 -4.76
C ILE A 202 15.97 -18.33 -6.14
N PRO A 203 14.88 -18.10 -6.88
CA PRO A 203 14.66 -18.70 -8.19
C PRO A 203 15.75 -18.35 -9.21
N SER A 204 15.93 -19.22 -10.22
CA SER A 204 16.83 -18.97 -11.35
C SER A 204 16.41 -17.74 -12.16
N GLY A 205 17.37 -17.06 -12.78
CA GLY A 205 17.16 -15.79 -13.51
C GLY A 205 17.56 -14.55 -12.71
N TYR A 206 18.07 -14.73 -11.49
CA TYR A 206 18.56 -13.66 -10.61
C TYR A 206 20.05 -13.82 -10.26
N GLU A 207 20.80 -14.61 -11.00
CA GLU A 207 22.19 -14.99 -10.70
C GLU A 207 23.10 -13.76 -10.54
N GLN A 208 22.89 -12.73 -11.38
CA GLN A 208 23.68 -11.48 -11.34
C GLN A 208 23.50 -10.69 -10.03
N ILE A 209 22.38 -10.87 -9.34
CA ILE A 209 22.05 -10.18 -8.08
C ILE A 209 21.85 -11.14 -6.91
N ALA A 210 22.21 -12.43 -7.06
CA ALA A 210 21.95 -13.45 -6.06
C ALA A 210 22.62 -13.14 -4.71
N ALA A 211 23.84 -12.60 -4.73
CA ALA A 211 24.54 -12.17 -3.52
C ALA A 211 23.82 -10.99 -2.82
N VAL A 212 23.30 -10.04 -3.59
CA VAL A 212 22.58 -8.87 -3.06
C VAL A 212 21.22 -9.28 -2.48
N LEU A 213 20.47 -10.12 -3.21
CA LEU A 213 19.21 -10.70 -2.76
C LEU A 213 19.41 -11.57 -1.51
N GLY A 214 20.54 -12.28 -1.42
CA GLY A 214 20.92 -13.07 -0.25
C GLY A 214 21.08 -12.25 1.03
N GLY A 215 21.26 -10.93 0.91
CA GLY A 215 21.32 -10.00 2.03
C GLY A 215 20.01 -9.27 2.33
N VAL A 216 18.89 -9.66 1.70
CA VAL A 216 17.57 -9.08 1.96
C VAL A 216 16.85 -9.84 3.07
N ASP A 217 16.19 -9.14 3.99
CA ASP A 217 15.65 -9.79 5.20
C ASP A 217 14.41 -10.65 4.93
N VAL A 218 13.52 -10.19 4.04
CA VAL A 218 12.35 -10.96 3.57
C VAL A 218 12.09 -10.68 2.09
N ILE A 219 11.86 -11.73 1.32
CA ILE A 219 11.49 -11.64 -0.11
C ILE A 219 10.19 -12.40 -0.33
N TRP A 220 9.26 -11.75 -1.03
CA TRP A 220 8.05 -12.39 -1.55
C TRP A 220 8.22 -12.70 -3.04
N LEU A 221 7.89 -13.94 -3.40
CA LEU A 221 8.00 -14.48 -4.74
C LEU A 221 6.61 -14.90 -5.22
N ARG A 222 6.27 -14.59 -6.47
CA ARG A 222 5.03 -15.05 -7.07
C ARG A 222 5.04 -16.57 -7.17
N ARG A 223 4.00 -17.23 -6.64
CA ARG A 223 3.83 -18.70 -6.77
C ARG A 223 3.82 -19.11 -8.24
N GLY A 224 4.42 -20.26 -8.54
CA GLY A 224 4.59 -20.77 -9.89
C GLY A 224 5.74 -20.13 -10.67
N SER A 225 5.72 -18.80 -10.87
CA SER A 225 6.73 -18.13 -11.71
C SER A 225 8.05 -17.83 -11.00
N GLY A 226 8.07 -17.74 -9.67
CA GLY A 226 9.26 -17.35 -8.92
C GLY A 226 9.68 -15.88 -9.11
N GLN A 227 8.84 -15.05 -9.73
CA GLN A 227 9.16 -13.64 -9.96
C GLN A 227 9.20 -12.87 -8.62
N LEU A 228 10.21 -12.01 -8.44
CA LEU A 228 10.28 -11.08 -7.30
C LEU A 228 9.07 -10.14 -7.27
N VAL A 229 8.35 -10.13 -6.15
CA VAL A 229 7.15 -9.29 -5.94
C VAL A 229 7.46 -8.14 -4.99
N SER A 230 8.00 -8.44 -3.81
CA SER A 230 8.25 -7.46 -2.77
C SER A 230 9.47 -7.85 -1.95
N LEU A 231 10.32 -6.88 -1.63
CA LEU A 231 11.51 -7.04 -0.82
C LEU A 231 11.39 -6.14 0.41
N PHE A 232 11.82 -6.65 1.56
CA PHE A 232 11.73 -5.97 2.84
C PHE A 232 13.08 -5.99 3.56
N GLU A 233 13.46 -4.83 4.05
CA GLU A 233 14.64 -4.58 4.89
C GLU A 233 14.20 -4.14 6.27
N VAL A 234 14.45 -4.96 7.27
CA VAL A 234 14.05 -4.77 8.66
C VAL A 234 15.19 -4.09 9.43
N GLU A 235 15.20 -2.77 9.37
CA GLU A 235 16.27 -1.92 9.91
C GLU A 235 16.04 -1.60 11.40
N TYR A 236 16.64 -2.42 12.28
CA TYR A 236 16.59 -2.23 13.74
C TYR A 236 17.72 -1.31 14.25
N SER A 237 18.96 -1.79 14.17
CA SER A 237 20.20 -1.09 14.56
C SER A 237 21.06 -0.69 13.35
N THR A 238 20.96 -1.45 12.25
CA THR A 238 21.71 -1.26 11.01
C THR A 238 21.38 0.10 10.34
N PRO A 239 22.30 0.66 9.52
CA PRO A 239 22.01 1.88 8.78
C PRO A 239 21.09 1.61 7.56
N ILE A 240 19.93 2.29 7.52
CA ILE A 240 18.97 2.31 6.38
C ILE A 240 19.64 2.45 5.02
N TYR A 241 20.77 3.15 4.96
CA TYR A 241 21.52 3.35 3.72
C TYR A 241 21.97 2.03 3.07
N SER A 242 22.29 1.00 3.86
CA SER A 242 22.71 -0.31 3.36
C SER A 242 21.57 -1.02 2.65
N GLY A 243 20.38 -1.09 3.26
CA GLY A 243 19.19 -1.65 2.61
C GLY A 243 18.82 -0.90 1.32
N LEU A 244 18.89 0.44 1.33
CA LEU A 244 18.61 1.25 0.14
C LEU A 244 19.60 1.00 -1.01
N LEU A 245 20.89 0.80 -0.73
CA LEU A 245 21.86 0.47 -1.77
C LEU A 245 21.59 -0.92 -2.37
N ARG A 246 21.28 -1.91 -1.55
CA ARG A 246 20.93 -3.26 -2.05
C ARG A 246 19.69 -3.21 -2.95
N PHE A 247 18.66 -2.46 -2.55
CA PHE A 247 17.49 -2.22 -3.40
C PHE A 247 17.83 -1.48 -4.70
N ASN A 248 18.77 -0.53 -4.64
CA ASN A 248 19.19 0.20 -5.82
C ASN A 248 19.90 -0.70 -6.84
N ASP A 249 20.78 -1.58 -6.37
CA ASP A 249 21.48 -2.55 -7.22
C ASP A 249 20.48 -3.48 -7.92
N ILE A 250 19.51 -4.00 -7.17
CA ILE A 250 18.43 -4.84 -7.72
C ILE A 250 17.61 -4.06 -8.76
N ASN A 251 17.18 -2.83 -8.41
CA ASN A 251 16.40 -1.97 -9.30
C ASN A 251 17.09 -1.68 -10.63
N LEU A 252 18.40 -1.47 -10.62
CA LEU A 252 19.20 -1.19 -11.81
C LEU A 252 19.39 -2.44 -12.70
N VAL A 253 19.53 -3.62 -12.11
CA VAL A 253 19.71 -4.88 -12.86
C VAL A 253 18.39 -5.46 -13.34
N THR A 254 17.26 -5.12 -12.70
CA THR A 254 15.93 -5.62 -13.07
C THR A 254 14.95 -4.51 -13.52
N PRO A 255 15.27 -3.69 -14.54
CA PRO A 255 14.46 -2.53 -14.91
C PRO A 255 13.06 -2.91 -15.42
N GLY A 256 12.90 -4.09 -16.02
CA GLY A 256 11.61 -4.60 -16.49
C GLY A 256 10.74 -5.26 -15.40
N LEU A 257 11.26 -5.43 -14.20
CA LEU A 257 10.53 -6.08 -13.12
C LEU A 257 9.80 -5.08 -12.25
N ASN A 258 8.58 -5.46 -11.90
CA ASN A 258 7.69 -4.63 -11.12
C ASN A 258 7.82 -4.86 -9.62
N ILE A 259 9.05 -4.81 -9.11
CA ILE A 259 9.39 -5.09 -7.72
C ILE A 259 9.01 -3.91 -6.83
N ARG A 260 8.47 -4.22 -5.65
CA ARG A 260 8.27 -3.29 -4.53
C ARG A 260 9.39 -3.39 -3.51
N TYR A 261 9.86 -2.25 -3.03
CA TYR A 261 10.95 -2.16 -2.06
C TYR A 261 10.42 -1.54 -0.78
N ASN A 262 10.77 -2.10 0.37
CA ASN A 262 10.25 -1.62 1.65
C ASN A 262 11.36 -1.56 2.70
N ILE A 263 11.57 -0.38 3.27
CA ILE A 263 12.36 -0.22 4.49
C ILE A 263 11.38 -0.29 5.67
N VAL A 264 11.56 -1.29 6.51
CA VAL A 264 10.72 -1.57 7.68
C VAL A 264 11.51 -1.19 8.94
N ALA A 265 11.08 -0.16 9.66
CA ALA A 265 11.87 0.35 10.80
C ALA A 265 11.01 1.04 11.88
N LYS A 266 11.62 1.36 13.03
CA LYS A 266 10.98 2.21 14.07
C LYS A 266 10.74 3.63 13.55
N GLN A 267 9.67 4.30 14.01
CA GLN A 267 9.27 5.63 13.54
C GLN A 267 10.40 6.68 13.53
N LYS A 268 11.25 6.68 14.57
CA LYS A 268 12.40 7.59 14.70
C LYS A 268 13.37 7.54 13.49
N ARG A 269 13.38 6.45 12.73
CA ARG A 269 14.24 6.24 11.55
C ARG A 269 13.67 6.89 10.29
N ARG A 270 12.41 7.31 10.29
CA ARG A 270 11.72 7.84 9.11
C ARG A 270 12.35 9.11 8.54
N LYS A 271 12.75 10.06 9.40
CA LYS A 271 13.48 11.26 8.96
C LYS A 271 14.83 10.91 8.31
N VAL A 272 15.50 9.88 8.81
CA VAL A 272 16.77 9.38 8.25
C VAL A 272 16.54 8.76 6.87
N PHE A 273 15.52 7.92 6.72
CA PHE A 273 15.07 7.36 5.45
C PHE A 273 14.78 8.46 4.42
N ALA A 274 13.93 9.43 4.76
CA ALA A 274 13.55 10.52 3.87
C ALA A 274 14.77 11.36 3.42
N ARG A 275 15.72 11.61 4.32
CA ARG A 275 16.98 12.28 3.99
C ARG A 275 17.82 11.47 3.00
N HIS A 276 17.90 10.15 3.18
CA HIS A 276 18.66 9.30 2.26
C HIS A 276 18.03 9.25 0.87
N LEU A 277 16.71 9.13 0.74
CA LEU A 277 16.04 9.09 -0.57
C LEU A 277 16.24 10.34 -1.43
N ARG A 278 16.53 11.49 -0.82
CA ARG A 278 16.82 12.73 -1.56
C ARG A 278 18.18 12.72 -2.27
N ARG A 279 19.04 11.74 -2.00
CA ARG A 279 20.37 11.64 -2.61
C ARG A 279 20.24 11.43 -4.13
N PRO A 280 21.13 12.04 -4.95
CA PRO A 280 21.10 11.89 -6.40
C PRO A 280 21.06 10.43 -6.88
N THR A 281 21.79 9.53 -6.22
CA THR A 281 21.84 8.11 -6.60
C THR A 281 20.45 7.45 -6.69
N PHE A 282 19.57 7.69 -5.71
CA PHE A 282 18.24 7.08 -5.68
C PHE A 282 17.22 7.82 -6.52
N ARG A 283 17.45 9.12 -6.78
CA ARG A 283 16.63 9.91 -7.70
C ARG A 283 16.88 9.54 -9.15
N THR A 284 18.15 9.41 -9.53
CA THR A 284 18.54 9.08 -10.90
C THR A 284 18.16 7.65 -11.28
N SER A 285 18.19 6.70 -10.33
CA SER A 285 17.75 5.33 -10.57
C SER A 285 16.22 5.15 -10.55
N GLY A 286 15.47 6.15 -10.11
CA GLY A 286 14.02 6.06 -9.86
C GLY A 286 13.65 5.23 -8.62
N LEU A 287 14.62 4.77 -7.82
CA LEU A 287 14.34 3.98 -6.61
C LEU A 287 13.49 4.77 -5.61
N ASN A 288 13.70 6.09 -5.49
CA ASN A 288 12.96 6.97 -4.58
C ASN A 288 11.44 6.96 -4.81
N GLU A 289 10.98 6.51 -5.97
CA GLU A 289 9.56 6.42 -6.34
C GLU A 289 8.99 5.02 -6.12
N ARG A 290 9.86 4.04 -5.83
CA ARG A 290 9.53 2.61 -5.75
C ARG A 290 9.74 2.02 -4.36
N VAL A 291 10.36 2.76 -3.45
CA VAL A 291 10.65 2.33 -2.09
C VAL A 291 9.75 3.02 -1.07
N SER A 292 9.10 2.21 -0.25
CA SER A 292 8.23 2.65 0.83
C SER A 292 8.94 2.53 2.18
N PHE A 293 8.52 3.36 3.14
CA PHE A 293 8.83 3.19 4.56
C PHE A 293 7.61 2.60 5.25
N LEU A 294 7.81 1.49 5.96
CA LEU A 294 6.82 0.84 6.80
C LEU A 294 7.29 0.89 8.25
N GLU A 295 6.41 1.31 9.15
CA GLU A 295 6.70 1.22 10.58
C GLU A 295 6.49 -0.21 11.08
N PHE A 296 7.15 -0.57 12.18
CA PHE A 296 6.91 -1.86 12.83
C PHE A 296 5.44 -2.05 13.20
N ILE A 297 4.78 -0.97 13.64
CA ILE A 297 3.36 -1.00 13.91
C ILE A 297 2.52 -1.19 12.64
N ASP A 298 2.91 -0.59 11.51
CA ASP A 298 2.21 -0.78 10.24
C ASP A 298 2.19 -2.25 9.83
N VAL A 299 3.30 -2.96 10.05
CA VAL A 299 3.41 -4.41 9.77
C VAL A 299 2.49 -5.22 10.68
N LEU A 300 2.45 -4.91 11.98
CA LEU A 300 1.55 -5.58 12.92
C LEU A 300 0.08 -5.35 12.55
N GLU A 301 -0.28 -4.11 12.25
CA GLU A 301 -1.63 -3.77 11.82
C GLU A 301 -1.96 -4.39 10.46
N TRP A 302 -1.01 -4.48 9.54
CA TRP A 302 -1.19 -5.18 8.27
C TRP A 302 -1.44 -6.67 8.47
N TYR A 303 -0.66 -7.32 9.32
CA TYR A 303 -0.87 -8.71 9.69
C TYR A 303 -2.26 -8.92 10.29
N ARG A 304 -2.66 -8.08 11.25
CA ARG A 304 -4.00 -8.11 11.88
C ARG A 304 -5.10 -7.99 10.83
N ARG A 305 -5.02 -7.02 9.91
CA ARG A 305 -6.01 -6.87 8.84
C ARG A 305 -6.13 -8.12 7.98
N VAL A 306 -5.01 -8.65 7.49
CA VAL A 306 -5.01 -9.82 6.60
C VAL A 306 -5.57 -11.07 7.29
N HIS A 307 -5.34 -11.24 8.60
CA HIS A 307 -5.75 -12.43 9.34
C HIS A 307 -7.06 -12.27 10.14
N GLN A 308 -7.59 -11.05 10.28
CA GLN A 308 -8.93 -10.82 10.81
C GLN A 308 -10.00 -11.13 9.76
N THR A 309 -9.76 -10.77 8.49
CA THR A 309 -10.68 -11.09 7.38
C THR A 309 -10.88 -12.61 7.20
N THR A 310 -9.88 -13.43 7.56
CA THR A 310 -9.97 -14.90 7.43
C THR A 310 -10.90 -15.55 8.45
N VAL A 311 -11.21 -14.88 9.57
CA VAL A 311 -12.08 -15.43 10.62
C VAL A 311 -13.56 -15.24 10.26
N ASP A 312 -13.92 -14.11 9.64
CA ASP A 312 -15.31 -13.82 9.27
C ASP A 312 -15.84 -14.69 8.12
N GLU A 313 -14.99 -15.23 7.24
CA GLU A 313 -15.42 -16.17 6.20
C GLU A 313 -15.72 -17.59 6.72
N SER A 314 -15.41 -17.89 8.00
CA SER A 314 -15.65 -19.20 8.61
C SER A 314 -16.99 -19.32 9.35
N PHE A 315 -17.81 -18.26 9.38
CA PHE A 315 -19.17 -18.27 9.93
C PHE A 315 -20.23 -17.89 8.88
N SER A 316 -20.26 -18.64 7.78
CA SER A 316 -21.44 -18.71 6.91
C SER A 316 -21.49 -20.04 6.18
N VAL A 317 -21.83 -21.09 6.93
CA VAL A 317 -22.45 -22.33 6.42
C VAL A 317 -23.63 -22.65 7.32
#